data_AF-X6LPV3-F1
#
_entry.id   AF-X6LPV3-F1
#
_cell.length_a   1.000
_cell.length_b   1.000
_cell.length_c   1.000
_cell.angle_alpha   90.00
_cell.angle_beta   90.00
_cell.angle_gamma   90.00
#
_symmetry.space_group_name_H-M   'P 1'
#
loop_
_entity.id
_entity.type
_entity.pdbx_description
1 polymer ?
#
loop_
_entity_poly.entity_id
_entity_poly.type
_entity_poly.pdbx_seq_one_letter_code
_entity_poly.pdbx_strand_id
1 'polypeptide(L)'
;MKSLTEIKNDIIPTEQHKYGLEYHCFVPLTINNEKVINHFILFCKNTGLLIKYDEQNKIFNYEKLPICPALSDVTSYSFVHLYDFIFLFGGKNTIRQERIKKIYKYSMKEKTWNECKLTLPMEISASLAILSDDNTNVHVIGGRNIKDEKEKMHVSVNVDQLFEKAELLKMIQELKKEIKILKLERSYTIPIEKERMIEDEKKNNDTVAIPEECKKMKTQ
;
A
#
# COMPACT_ATOMS: atom_id res chain seq x y z
N MET A 1 13.92 23.46 -1.19
CA MET A 1 13.62 22.52 -0.09
C MET A 1 14.16 23.11 1.20
N LYS A 2 13.45 23.00 2.32
CA LYS A 2 13.99 23.35 3.64
C LYS A 2 14.62 22.09 4.23
N SER A 3 15.85 22.19 4.73
CA SER A 3 16.44 21.09 5.49
C SER A 3 15.70 20.97 6.82
N LEU A 4 15.38 19.74 7.21
CA LEU A 4 15.01 19.47 8.59
C LEU A 4 16.28 19.66 9.44
N THR A 5 16.19 20.48 10.49
CA THR A 5 17.27 20.72 11.45
C THR A 5 16.95 20.04 12.78
N GLU A 6 17.99 19.61 13.49
CA GLU A 6 17.88 19.02 14.84
C GLU A 6 17.15 17.66 14.85
N ILE A 7 17.26 16.88 13.76
CA ILE A 7 16.78 15.50 13.74
C ILE A 7 17.62 14.67 14.73
N LYS A 8 16.94 13.84 15.52
CA LYS A 8 17.55 12.88 16.43
C LYS A 8 17.47 11.47 15.85
N ASN A 9 18.47 10.64 16.15
CA ASN A 9 18.60 9.28 15.62
C ASN A 9 18.55 9.23 14.09
N ASP A 10 19.20 10.17 13.42
CA ASP A 10 19.23 10.35 11.96
C ASP A 10 20.12 9.33 11.22
N ILE A 11 20.76 8.41 11.95
CA ILE A 11 21.56 7.32 11.41
C ILE A 11 20.73 6.04 11.37
N ILE A 12 20.52 5.49 10.17
CA ILE A 12 19.84 4.21 9.98
C ILE A 12 20.75 3.08 10.52
N PRO A 13 20.25 2.22 11.43
CA PRO A 13 21.03 1.11 11.95
C PRO A 13 21.14 0.00 10.90
N THR A 14 22.28 -0.08 10.22
CA THR A 14 22.55 -1.11 9.22
C THR A 14 23.64 -2.05 9.68
N GLU A 15 23.54 -3.32 9.31
CA GLU A 15 24.69 -4.22 9.46
C GLU A 15 25.79 -3.80 8.48
N GLN A 16 27.06 -3.97 8.86
CA GLN A 16 28.18 -3.55 8.02
C GLN A 16 28.19 -4.34 6.71
N HIS A 17 27.93 -3.64 5.60
CA HIS A 17 28.08 -4.18 4.25
C HIS A 17 29.09 -3.38 3.47
N LYS A 18 29.92 -4.07 2.68
CA LYS A 18 30.97 -3.48 1.83
C LYS A 18 30.48 -2.32 0.95
N TYR A 19 29.21 -2.32 0.57
CA TYR A 19 28.61 -1.37 -0.36
C TYR A 19 27.50 -0.49 0.26
N GLY A 20 27.29 -0.52 1.58
CA GLY A 20 26.23 0.28 2.23
C GLY A 20 24.80 -0.04 1.77
N LEU A 21 23.90 0.96 1.94
CA LEU A 21 22.48 0.94 1.55
C LEU A 21 22.30 1.36 0.09
N GLU A 22 22.39 0.38 -0.81
CA GLU A 22 22.15 0.57 -2.23
C GLU A 22 21.08 -0.42 -2.71
N TYR A 23 20.28 0.00 -3.70
CA TYR A 23 19.22 -0.84 -4.29
C TYR A 23 18.21 -1.37 -3.26
N HIS A 24 17.84 -0.52 -2.30
CA HIS A 24 16.91 -0.86 -1.23
C HIS A 24 15.45 -0.78 -1.69
N CYS A 25 14.59 -1.58 -1.06
CA CYS A 25 13.13 -1.39 -1.08
C CYS A 25 12.74 -0.47 0.07
N PHE A 26 12.13 0.68 -0.23
CA PHE A 26 11.59 1.60 0.76
C PHE A 26 10.15 1.96 0.43
N VAL A 27 9.23 1.63 1.33
CA VAL A 27 7.79 1.77 1.12
C VAL A 27 7.12 2.24 2.42
N PRO A 28 5.94 2.90 2.36
CA PRO A 28 5.16 3.14 3.57
C PRO A 28 4.70 1.81 4.20
N LEU A 29 4.51 1.80 5.52
CA LEU A 29 3.77 0.75 6.19
C LEU A 29 2.28 0.90 5.86
N THR A 30 1.64 -0.21 5.53
CA THR A 30 0.21 -0.30 5.29
C THR A 30 -0.38 -1.39 6.19
N ILE A 31 -1.49 -1.09 6.84
CA ILE A 31 -2.26 -2.03 7.66
C ILE A 31 -3.73 -1.94 7.24
N ASN A 32 -4.33 -3.06 6.88
CA ASN A 32 -5.67 -3.13 6.31
C ASN A 32 -5.86 -2.20 5.11
N ASN A 33 -4.85 -2.14 4.23
CA ASN A 33 -4.78 -1.31 3.03
C ASN A 33 -4.73 0.21 3.29
N GLU A 34 -4.54 0.64 4.55
CA GLU A 34 -4.37 2.04 4.90
C GLU A 34 -2.93 2.35 5.30
N LYS A 35 -2.39 3.44 4.74
CA LYS A 35 -1.03 3.89 5.05
C LYS A 35 -0.97 4.38 6.49
N VAL A 36 -0.03 3.84 7.25
CA VAL A 36 0.25 4.31 8.61
C VAL A 36 1.18 5.52 8.50
N ILE A 37 0.69 6.68 8.94
CA ILE A 37 1.41 7.95 8.86
C ILE A 37 2.78 7.83 9.52
N ASN A 38 3.82 8.30 8.84
CA ASN A 38 5.20 8.34 9.32
C ASN A 38 5.80 6.99 9.71
N HIS A 39 5.24 5.88 9.19
CA HIS A 39 5.82 4.56 9.32
C HIS A 39 6.23 4.04 7.94
N PHE A 40 7.45 3.53 7.86
CA PHE A 40 8.06 3.08 6.62
C PHE A 40 8.79 1.77 6.82
N ILE A 41 8.83 0.95 5.78
CA ILE A 41 9.57 -0.31 5.76
C ILE A 41 10.76 -0.14 4.83
N LEU A 42 11.94 -0.53 5.31
CA LEU A 42 13.17 -0.62 4.54
C LEU A 42 13.64 -2.06 4.50
N PHE A 43 13.84 -2.60 3.30
CA PHE A 43 14.58 -3.84 3.08
C PHE A 43 15.78 -3.59 2.18
N CYS A 44 16.95 -4.08 2.57
CA CYS A 44 18.18 -3.97 1.81
C CYS A 44 19.15 -5.06 2.29
N LYS A 45 19.46 -6.04 1.45
CA LYS A 45 20.32 -7.19 1.82
C LYS A 45 19.81 -7.85 3.11
N ASN A 46 20.67 -7.97 4.13
CA ASN A 46 20.35 -8.46 5.46
C ASN A 46 19.86 -7.35 6.43
N THR A 47 19.39 -6.21 5.92
CA THR A 47 18.78 -5.16 6.74
C THR A 47 17.28 -5.12 6.44
N GLY A 48 16.47 -5.35 7.46
CA GLY A 48 15.02 -5.18 7.45
C GLY A 48 14.62 -4.29 8.62
N LEU A 49 14.00 -3.15 8.35
CA LEU A 49 13.64 -2.16 9.37
C LEU A 49 12.22 -1.65 9.18
N LEU A 50 11.50 -1.52 10.29
CA LEU A 50 10.36 -0.63 10.42
C LEU A 50 10.86 0.68 11.02
N ILE A 51 10.69 1.76 10.28
CA ILE A 51 11.13 3.11 10.59
C ILE A 51 9.90 3.92 10.97
N LYS A 52 9.92 4.53 12.16
CA LYS A 52 8.89 5.47 12.62
C LYS A 52 9.51 6.86 12.80
N TYR A 53 8.91 7.87 12.20
CA TYR A 53 9.29 9.26 12.42
C TYR A 53 8.28 9.97 13.33
N ASP A 54 8.77 10.56 14.41
CA ASP A 54 7.99 11.45 15.27
C ASP A 54 8.30 12.90 14.87
N GLU A 55 7.34 13.55 14.19
CA GLU A 55 7.47 14.93 13.71
C GLU A 55 7.60 15.95 14.85
N GLN A 56 6.92 15.72 15.98
CA GLN A 56 6.91 16.67 17.10
C GLN A 56 8.28 16.71 17.79
N ASN A 57 8.87 15.54 18.00
CA ASN A 57 10.16 15.39 18.66
C ASN A 57 11.35 15.34 17.69
N LYS A 58 11.06 15.34 16.37
CA LYS A 58 12.02 15.19 15.27
C LYS A 58 12.94 13.98 15.42
N ILE A 59 12.40 12.85 15.86
CA ILE A 59 13.20 11.65 16.18
C ILE A 59 12.78 10.45 15.34
N PHE A 60 13.75 9.70 14.86
CA PHE A 60 13.53 8.39 14.25
C PHE A 60 13.62 7.26 15.27
N ASN A 61 12.71 6.30 15.15
CA ASN A 61 12.72 5.03 15.88
C ASN A 61 12.79 3.88 14.89
N TYR A 62 13.55 2.85 15.25
CA TYR A 62 13.83 1.72 14.37
C TYR A 62 13.49 0.40 15.08
N GLU A 63 12.70 -0.45 14.42
CA GLU A 63 12.42 -1.82 14.83
C GLU A 63 12.98 -2.77 13.76
N LYS A 64 13.70 -3.82 14.16
CA LYS A 64 14.17 -4.85 13.23
C LYS A 64 13.00 -5.70 12.74
N LEU A 65 12.90 -5.85 11.43
CA LEU A 65 11.96 -6.76 10.77
C LEU A 65 12.65 -8.06 10.37
N PRO A 66 11.90 -9.18 10.32
CA PRO A 66 12.44 -10.43 9.81
C PRO A 66 12.80 -10.31 8.34
N ILE A 67 13.86 -11.02 7.96
CA ILE A 67 14.46 -10.95 6.63
C ILE A 67 14.31 -12.30 5.97
N CYS A 68 14.01 -12.31 4.68
CA CYS A 68 14.03 -13.53 3.89
C CYS A 68 15.48 -14.03 3.77
N PRO A 69 15.84 -15.21 4.30
CA PRO A 69 17.20 -15.73 4.19
C PRO A 69 17.66 -15.90 2.74
N ALA A 70 16.73 -16.18 1.81
CA ALA A 70 17.04 -16.29 0.39
C ALA A 70 17.38 -14.95 -0.29
N LEU A 71 17.14 -13.83 0.39
CA LEU A 71 17.42 -12.47 -0.10
C LEU A 71 18.56 -11.77 0.66
N SER A 72 19.20 -12.42 1.63
CA SER A 72 20.27 -11.83 2.46
C SER A 72 21.37 -11.17 1.63
N ASP A 73 21.72 -11.81 0.51
CA ASP A 73 22.80 -11.41 -0.39
C ASP A 73 22.29 -10.97 -1.76
N VAL A 74 20.99 -10.74 -1.91
CA VAL A 74 20.38 -10.33 -3.18
C VAL A 74 20.18 -8.83 -3.19
N THR A 75 20.67 -8.17 -4.24
CA THR A 75 20.50 -6.74 -4.49
C THR A 75 19.83 -6.49 -5.83
N SER A 76 19.45 -5.24 -6.09
CA SER A 76 18.96 -4.81 -7.42
C SER A 76 17.74 -5.60 -7.90
N TYR A 77 16.91 -6.07 -6.97
CA TYR A 77 15.54 -6.49 -7.29
C TYR A 77 14.69 -5.26 -7.61
N SER A 78 13.65 -5.47 -8.40
CA SER A 78 12.57 -4.49 -8.52
C SER A 78 11.49 -4.81 -7.50
N PHE A 79 10.65 -3.84 -7.14
CA PHE A 79 9.60 -4.07 -6.16
C PHE A 79 8.32 -3.30 -6.47
N VAL A 80 7.19 -3.82 -5.99
CA VAL A 80 5.94 -3.08 -5.88
C VAL A 80 5.36 -3.25 -4.49
N HIS A 81 4.66 -2.22 -4.04
CA HIS A 81 3.82 -2.24 -2.85
C HIS A 81 2.36 -2.30 -3.29
N LEU A 82 1.64 -3.33 -2.84
CA LEU A 82 0.23 -3.56 -3.16
C LEU A 82 -0.46 -4.12 -1.93
N TYR A 83 -1.57 -3.50 -1.52
CA TYR A 83 -2.26 -3.84 -0.26
C TYR A 83 -1.31 -3.77 0.94
N ASP A 84 -1.41 -4.72 1.87
CA ASP A 84 -0.48 -4.88 2.99
C ASP A 84 0.76 -5.73 2.62
N PHE A 85 1.13 -5.76 1.33
CA PHE A 85 2.21 -6.61 0.82
C PHE A 85 3.28 -5.84 0.04
N ILE A 86 4.50 -6.35 0.13
CA ILE A 86 5.62 -5.95 -0.73
C ILE A 86 5.98 -7.14 -1.59
N PHE A 87 6.11 -6.94 -2.90
CA PHE A 87 6.59 -7.95 -3.84
C PHE A 87 7.95 -7.55 -4.37
N LEU A 88 8.92 -8.46 -4.31
CA LEU A 88 10.27 -8.30 -4.84
C LEU A 88 10.46 -9.24 -6.03
N PHE A 89 10.93 -8.71 -7.15
CA PHE A 89 11.08 -9.42 -8.42
C PHE A 89 12.55 -9.48 -8.84
N GLY A 90 13.04 -10.71 -9.01
CA GLY A 90 14.39 -10.97 -9.47
C GLY A 90 15.46 -10.48 -8.49
N GLY A 91 16.56 -9.97 -9.02
CA GLY A 91 17.72 -9.49 -8.28
C GLY A 91 19.00 -10.25 -8.63
N LYS A 92 20.12 -9.78 -8.10
CA LYS A 92 21.45 -10.35 -8.27
C LYS A 92 22.02 -10.74 -6.93
N ASN A 93 22.42 -12.00 -6.78
CA ASN A 93 23.16 -12.46 -5.63
C ASN A 93 24.61 -11.94 -5.71
N THR A 94 25.04 -11.14 -4.74
CA THR A 94 26.34 -10.48 -4.75
C THR A 94 27.51 -11.43 -4.45
N ILE A 95 27.26 -12.57 -3.80
CA ILE A 95 28.29 -13.57 -3.49
C ILE A 95 28.49 -14.48 -4.71
N ARG A 96 27.40 -15.10 -5.18
CA ARG A 96 27.42 -16.06 -6.29
C ARG A 96 27.55 -15.41 -7.67
N GLN A 97 27.32 -14.09 -7.76
CA GLN A 97 27.25 -13.33 -9.01
C GLN A 97 26.15 -13.82 -9.97
N GLU A 98 25.17 -14.55 -9.46
CA GLU A 98 24.04 -15.09 -10.21
C GLU A 98 22.83 -14.15 -10.13
N ARG A 99 21.99 -14.16 -11.17
CA ARG A 99 20.68 -13.49 -11.13
C ARG A 99 19.61 -14.50 -10.77
N ILE A 100 18.53 -14.01 -10.17
CA ILE A 100 17.40 -14.85 -9.84
C ILE A 100 16.17 -14.41 -10.64
N LYS A 101 15.28 -15.37 -10.90
CA LYS A 101 13.97 -15.15 -11.52
C LYS A 101 12.82 -15.28 -10.53
N LYS A 102 13.13 -15.48 -9.25
CA LYS A 102 12.14 -15.72 -8.20
C LYS A 102 11.42 -14.43 -7.82
N ILE A 103 10.22 -14.60 -7.28
CA ILE A 103 9.40 -13.51 -6.74
C ILE A 103 9.15 -13.82 -5.28
N TYR A 104 9.47 -12.87 -4.40
CA TYR A 104 9.22 -12.98 -2.97
C TYR A 104 8.19 -11.95 -2.55
N LYS A 105 7.36 -12.32 -1.58
CA LYS A 105 6.38 -11.41 -0.98
C LYS A 105 6.57 -11.32 0.53
N TYR A 106 6.38 -10.12 1.05
CA TYR A 106 6.37 -9.84 2.48
C TYR A 106 4.98 -9.37 2.88
N SER A 107 4.40 -10.00 3.91
CA SER A 107 3.17 -9.53 4.55
C SER A 107 3.52 -8.56 5.66
N MET A 108 3.05 -7.31 5.56
CA MET A 108 3.26 -6.29 6.59
C MET A 108 2.51 -6.60 7.89
N LYS A 109 1.30 -7.16 7.75
CA LYS A 109 0.42 -7.55 8.87
C LYS A 109 1.00 -8.70 9.68
N GLU A 110 1.41 -9.77 9.00
CA GLU A 110 1.95 -10.98 9.65
C GLU A 110 3.45 -10.88 9.92
N LYS A 111 4.14 -9.89 9.33
CA LYS A 111 5.60 -9.74 9.35
C LYS A 111 6.31 -11.00 8.86
N THR A 112 5.84 -11.60 7.78
CA THR A 112 6.41 -12.85 7.23
C THR A 112 6.77 -12.75 5.77
N TRP A 113 7.86 -13.40 5.38
CA TRP A 113 8.28 -13.60 3.99
C TRP A 113 7.78 -14.93 3.44
N ASN A 114 7.37 -14.94 2.17
CA ASN A 114 7.05 -16.14 1.41
C ASN A 114 7.57 -16.02 -0.03
N GLU A 115 7.94 -17.15 -0.63
CA GLU A 115 8.20 -17.23 -2.08
C GLU A 115 6.87 -17.38 -2.82
N CYS A 116 6.70 -16.66 -3.94
CA CYS A 116 5.55 -16.86 -4.81
C CYS A 116 5.77 -18.09 -5.70
N LYS A 117 4.71 -18.85 -6.01
CA LYS A 117 4.80 -19.96 -6.98
C LYS A 117 5.17 -19.49 -8.39
N LEU A 118 4.77 -18.27 -8.73
CA LEU A 118 5.11 -17.65 -9.99
C LEU A 118 6.59 -17.24 -10.01
N THR A 119 7.24 -17.46 -11.15
CA THR A 119 8.59 -16.98 -11.43
C THR A 119 8.61 -16.11 -12.68
N LEU A 120 9.56 -15.19 -12.76
CA LEU A 120 9.86 -14.46 -13.99
C LEU A 120 10.32 -15.43 -15.09
N PRO A 121 10.08 -15.10 -16.38
CA PRO A 121 10.50 -15.95 -17.50
C PRO A 121 12.02 -15.97 -17.70
N MET A 122 12.74 -15.03 -17.09
CA MET A 122 14.21 -14.96 -17.14
C MET A 122 14.78 -14.44 -15.82
N GLU A 123 16.03 -14.79 -15.56
CA GLU A 123 16.81 -14.28 -14.44
C GLU A 123 17.24 -12.85 -14.74
N ILE A 124 16.83 -11.92 -13.88
CA ILE A 124 16.99 -10.50 -14.15
C ILE A 124 17.30 -9.71 -12.90
N SER A 125 18.06 -8.63 -13.06
CA SER A 125 18.32 -7.65 -12.02
C SER A 125 18.27 -6.24 -12.60
N ALA A 126 18.20 -5.23 -11.72
CA ALA A 126 18.14 -3.82 -12.08
C ALA A 126 16.99 -3.47 -13.04
N SER A 127 15.89 -4.23 -12.98
CA SER A 127 14.64 -3.91 -13.67
C SER A 127 13.83 -2.87 -12.89
N LEU A 128 12.79 -2.34 -13.53
CA LEU A 128 11.73 -1.55 -12.91
C LEU A 128 10.51 -2.45 -12.73
N ALA A 129 9.81 -2.36 -11.60
CA ALA A 129 8.49 -2.93 -11.42
C ALA A 129 7.49 -1.81 -11.13
N ILE A 130 6.32 -1.85 -11.75
CA ILE A 130 5.26 -0.84 -11.61
C ILE A 130 3.89 -1.48 -11.74
N LEU A 131 2.91 -0.98 -11.01
CA LEU A 131 1.51 -1.38 -11.15
C LEU A 131 0.87 -0.67 -12.35
N SER A 132 -0.07 -1.33 -13.01
CA SER A 132 -0.98 -0.68 -13.96
C SER A 132 -1.90 0.31 -13.23
N ASP A 133 -2.48 1.27 -13.98
CA ASP A 133 -3.32 2.33 -13.41
C ASP A 133 -4.53 1.81 -12.62
N ASP A 134 -5.06 0.65 -13.03
CA ASP A 134 -6.17 -0.06 -12.38
C ASP A 134 -5.71 -1.05 -11.29
N ASN A 135 -4.41 -1.13 -11.01
CA ASN A 135 -3.75 -2.08 -10.12
C ASN A 135 -4.03 -3.56 -10.43
N THR A 136 -4.43 -3.91 -11.65
CA THR A 136 -4.72 -5.31 -12.03
C THR A 136 -3.49 -6.08 -12.46
N ASN A 137 -2.43 -5.38 -12.88
CA ASN A 137 -1.20 -6.00 -13.36
C ASN A 137 0.04 -5.35 -12.75
N VAL A 138 1.08 -6.14 -12.56
CA VAL A 138 2.45 -5.66 -12.33
C VAL A 138 3.21 -5.79 -13.65
N HIS A 139 3.86 -4.71 -14.07
CA HIS A 139 4.77 -4.69 -15.20
C HIS A 139 6.21 -4.66 -14.69
N VAL A 140 7.01 -5.62 -15.13
CA VAL A 140 8.46 -5.65 -14.92
C VAL A 140 9.15 -5.30 -16.24
N ILE A 141 9.88 -4.18 -16.27
CA ILE A 141 10.40 -3.54 -17.49
C ILE A 141 11.91 -3.36 -17.40
N GLY A 142 12.60 -3.63 -18.51
CA GLY A 142 14.04 -3.47 -18.66
C GLY A 142 14.83 -4.43 -17.78
N GLY A 143 16.04 -4.03 -17.40
CA GLY A 143 16.92 -4.80 -16.51
C GLY A 143 18.19 -5.31 -17.20
N ARG A 144 18.86 -6.25 -16.56
CA ARG A 144 20.06 -6.93 -17.08
C ARG A 144 19.92 -8.44 -17.00
N ASN A 145 20.29 -9.11 -18.08
CA ASN A 145 20.30 -10.58 -18.16
C ASN A 145 21.54 -11.20 -17.49
N ILE A 146 21.64 -12.53 -17.54
CA ILE A 146 22.77 -13.32 -16.99
C ILE A 146 24.14 -12.81 -17.49
N LYS A 147 24.23 -12.35 -18.74
CA LYS A 147 25.45 -11.80 -19.36
C LYS A 147 25.75 -10.34 -18.99
N ASP A 148 24.92 -9.74 -18.13
CA ASP A 148 24.97 -8.33 -17.75
C ASP A 148 24.65 -7.34 -18.88
N GLU A 149 24.02 -7.82 -19.95
CA GLU A 149 23.57 -7.00 -21.07
C GLU A 149 22.23 -6.34 -20.73
N LYS A 150 22.00 -5.14 -21.25
CA LYS A 150 20.72 -4.44 -21.10
C LYS A 150 19.63 -5.24 -21.79
N GLU A 151 18.60 -5.59 -21.04
CA GLU A 151 17.43 -6.28 -21.57
C GLU A 151 16.32 -5.30 -21.94
N LYS A 152 15.63 -5.60 -23.04
CA LYS A 152 14.41 -4.90 -23.47
C LYS A 152 13.15 -5.63 -23.00
N MET A 153 13.26 -6.42 -21.94
CA MET A 153 12.17 -7.22 -21.41
C MET A 153 11.01 -6.34 -20.93
N HIS A 154 9.79 -6.76 -21.24
CA HIS A 154 8.58 -6.27 -20.60
C HIS A 154 7.72 -7.49 -20.27
N VAL A 155 7.58 -7.80 -18.98
CA VAL A 155 6.72 -8.87 -18.48
C VAL A 155 5.54 -8.21 -17.77
N SER A 156 4.35 -8.72 -18.00
CA SER A 156 3.15 -8.34 -17.26
C SER A 156 2.61 -9.57 -16.55
N VAL A 157 2.23 -9.42 -15.29
CA VAL A 157 1.60 -10.45 -14.48
C VAL A 157 0.35 -9.87 -13.83
N ASN A 158 -0.77 -10.60 -13.91
CA ASN A 158 -1.96 -10.24 -13.18
C ASN A 158 -1.74 -10.43 -11.66
N VAL A 159 -2.14 -9.45 -10.87
CA VAL A 159 -1.87 -9.42 -9.41
C VAL A 159 -2.39 -10.65 -8.68
N ASP A 160 -3.52 -11.25 -9.10
CA ASP A 160 -4.09 -12.43 -8.44
C ASP A 160 -3.14 -13.63 -8.49
N GLN A 161 -2.26 -13.70 -9.51
CA GLN A 161 -1.28 -14.77 -9.66
C GLN A 161 -0.12 -14.68 -8.66
N LEU A 162 0.04 -13.54 -7.97
CA LEU A 162 1.04 -13.35 -6.92
C LEU A 162 0.59 -13.92 -5.57
N PHE A 163 -0.71 -14.21 -5.43
CA PHE A 163 -1.32 -14.69 -4.20
C PHE A 163 -1.65 -16.18 -4.27
N GLU A 164 -1.59 -16.83 -3.11
CA GLU A 164 -2.15 -18.15 -2.95
C GLU A 164 -3.66 -18.06 -2.80
N LYS A 165 -4.39 -19.09 -3.26
CA LYS A 165 -5.86 -19.12 -3.16
C LYS A 165 -6.35 -18.90 -1.72
N ALA A 166 -5.64 -19.45 -0.73
CA ALA A 166 -6.00 -19.29 0.69
C ALA A 166 -5.86 -17.84 1.18
N GLU A 167 -4.87 -17.10 0.69
CA GLU A 167 -4.67 -15.69 1.03
C GLU A 167 -5.79 -14.83 0.44
N LEU A 168 -6.12 -15.03 -0.84
CA LEU A 168 -7.23 -14.36 -1.50
C LEU A 168 -8.55 -14.64 -0.77
N LEU A 169 -8.78 -15.89 -0.36
CA LEU A 169 -9.96 -16.25 0.42
C LEU A 169 -10.00 -15.52 1.78
N LYS A 170 -8.87 -15.40 2.49
CA LYS A 170 -8.77 -14.67 3.75
C LYS A 170 -9.11 -13.18 3.54
N MET A 171 -8.54 -12.56 2.51
CA MET A 171 -8.83 -11.15 2.16
C MET A 171 -10.31 -10.93 1.84
N ILE A 172 -10.92 -11.82 1.04
CA ILE A 172 -12.35 -11.74 0.73
C ILE A 172 -13.22 -11.89 1.98
N GLN A 173 -12.83 -12.76 2.93
CA GLN A 173 -13.55 -12.93 4.19
C GLN A 173 -13.45 -11.69 5.09
N GLU A 174 -12.27 -11.05 5.16
CA GLU A 174 -12.06 -9.80 5.89
C GLU A 174 -12.94 -8.68 5.28
N LEU A 175 -12.92 -8.51 3.96
CA LEU A 175 -13.75 -7.54 3.26
C LEU A 175 -15.25 -7.78 3.49
N LYS A 176 -15.71 -9.04 3.47
CA LYS A 176 -17.12 -9.39 3.77
C LYS A 176 -17.52 -9.01 5.18
N LYS A 177 -16.62 -9.15 6.17
CA LYS A 177 -16.88 -8.75 7.56
C LYS A 177 -16.99 -7.23 7.66
N GLU A 178 -16.10 -6.48 7.02
CA GLU A 178 -16.16 -5.01 6.98
C GLU A 178 -17.46 -4.51 6.34
N ILE A 179 -17.85 -5.06 5.19
CA ILE A 179 -19.12 -4.72 4.53
C ILE A 179 -20.31 -5.00 5.46
N LYS A 180 -20.28 -6.08 6.25
CA LYS A 180 -21.35 -6.40 7.20
C LYS A 180 -21.43 -5.37 8.32
N ILE A 181 -20.29 -4.92 8.86
CA ILE A 181 -20.21 -3.89 9.90
C ILE A 181 -20.76 -2.56 9.35
N LEU A 182 -20.29 -2.13 8.18
CA LEU A 182 -20.75 -0.88 7.55
C LEU A 182 -22.26 -0.87 7.26
N LYS A 183 -22.84 -2.01 6.86
CA LYS A 183 -24.29 -2.14 6.69
C LYS A 183 -25.04 -2.02 8.00
N LEU A 184 -24.48 -2.56 9.08
CA LEU A 184 -25.06 -2.48 10.41
C LEU A 184 -25.02 -1.03 10.92
N GLU A 185 -23.88 -0.34 10.82
CA GLU A 185 -23.71 1.06 11.23
C GLU A 185 -24.63 2.01 10.47
N ARG A 186 -24.78 1.83 9.14
CA ARG A 186 -25.77 2.59 8.34
C ARG A 186 -27.22 2.35 8.74
N SER A 187 -27.52 1.19 9.36
CA SER A 187 -28.87 0.89 9.86
C SER A 187 -29.16 1.57 11.20
N TYR A 188 -28.13 2.03 11.91
CA TYR A 188 -28.22 2.68 13.23
C TYR A 188 -28.09 4.22 13.17
N THR A 189 -28.10 4.84 11.98
CA THR A 189 -28.24 6.30 11.88
C THR A 189 -29.53 6.71 12.60
N ILE A 190 -29.38 7.52 13.64
CA ILE A 190 -30.37 7.80 14.69
C ILE A 190 -31.67 8.35 14.07
N PRO A 191 -32.88 7.98 14.56
CA PRO A 191 -34.17 8.50 14.09
C PRO A 191 -34.32 10.03 14.02
N ILE A 192 -33.39 10.79 14.60
CA ILE A 192 -33.41 12.26 14.64
C ILE A 192 -33.44 12.88 13.23
N GLU A 193 -32.80 12.27 12.22
CA GLU A 193 -32.91 12.78 10.84
C GLU A 193 -34.29 12.53 10.24
N LYS A 194 -34.94 11.41 10.58
CA LYS A 194 -36.34 11.14 10.19
C LYS A 194 -37.32 12.08 10.87
N GLU A 195 -37.10 12.41 12.15
CA GLU A 195 -37.95 13.37 12.88
C GLU A 195 -37.84 14.78 12.30
N ARG A 196 -36.64 15.23 11.92
CA ARG A 196 -36.45 16.54 11.26
C ARG A 196 -37.12 16.62 9.89
N MET A 197 -37.06 15.55 9.09
CA MET A 197 -37.76 15.49 7.81
C MET A 197 -39.29 15.52 7.96
N ILE A 198 -39.83 14.91 9.02
CA ILE A 198 -41.27 14.93 9.31
C ILE A 198 -41.72 16.31 9.86
N GLU A 199 -40.88 17.00 10.64
CA GLU A 199 -41.15 18.37 11.09
C GLU A 199 -41.17 19.38 9.94
N ASP A 200 -40.25 19.26 8.98
CA ASP A 200 -40.20 20.13 7.81
C ASP A 200 -41.38 19.87 6.83
N GLU A 201 -41.84 18.62 6.70
CA GLU A 201 -43.07 18.30 5.94
C GLU A 201 -44.35 18.81 6.62
N LYS A 202 -44.42 18.81 7.96
CA LYS A 202 -45.55 19.42 8.69
C LYS A 202 -45.58 20.94 8.54
N LYS A 203 -44.41 21.61 8.61
CA LYS A 203 -44.31 23.07 8.41
C LYS A 203 -44.70 23.53 7.00
N ASN A 204 -44.47 22.70 5.98
CA ASN A 204 -44.86 23.03 4.60
C ASN A 204 -46.34 22.79 4.29
N ASN A 205 -47.02 21.91 5.03
CA ASN A 205 -48.46 21.68 4.90
C ASN A 205 -49.32 22.73 5.64
N ASP A 206 -48.73 23.53 6.52
CA ASP A 206 -49.35 24.72 7.11
C ASP A 206 -49.19 25.94 6.16
N THR A 207 -49.65 25.79 4.92
CA THR A 207 -49.70 26.92 3.97
C THR A 207 -50.89 27.82 4.32
N VAL A 208 -50.58 28.91 5.03
CA VAL A 208 -51.20 30.24 5.02
C VAL A 208 -52.54 30.33 4.27
N ALA A 209 -53.64 30.37 5.03
CA ALA A 209 -54.92 30.87 4.51
C ALA A 209 -54.76 32.33 4.08
N ILE A 210 -54.96 32.60 2.79
CA ILE A 210 -54.92 33.95 2.21
C ILE A 210 -56.17 34.72 2.72
N PRO A 211 -56.01 35.87 3.40
CA PRO A 211 -57.15 36.69 3.79
C PRO A 211 -57.90 37.26 2.57
N GLU A 212 -59.23 37.29 2.61
CA GLU A 212 -60.14 37.68 1.51
C GLU A 212 -60.07 39.16 1.06
N GLU A 213 -59.01 39.91 1.37
CA GLU A 213 -58.92 41.35 1.02
C GLU A 213 -58.31 41.64 -0.37
N CYS A 214 -57.83 40.65 -1.12
CA CYS A 214 -57.27 40.87 -2.47
C CYS A 214 -58.25 40.67 -3.64
N LYS A 215 -59.57 40.78 -3.42
CA LYS A 215 -60.60 40.74 -4.50
C LYS A 215 -61.21 42.08 -4.88
N LYS A 216 -60.72 43.22 -4.37
CA LYS A 216 -61.24 44.55 -4.73
C LYS A 216 -60.17 45.50 -5.24
N MET A 217 -59.70 45.28 -6.47
CA MET A 217 -59.29 46.37 -7.36
C MET A 217 -59.75 46.07 -8.79
N LYS A 218 -61.00 46.43 -9.08
CA LYS A 218 -61.45 46.85 -10.41
C LYS A 218 -62.33 48.08 -10.22
N THR A 219 -61.76 49.24 -10.52
CA THR A 219 -62.34 50.52 -11.01
C THR A 219 -61.28 51.57 -10.69
N GLN A 220 -60.61 52.16 -11.68
CA GLN A 220 -61.17 53.00 -12.72
C GLN A 220 -60.32 52.97 -13.99
#